data_AF-A0A972DW32-F1
#
_entry.id   AF-A0A972DW32-F1
#
_cell.length_a   1.000
_cell.length_b   1.000
_cell.length_c   1.000
_cell.angle_alpha   90.00
_cell.angle_beta   90.00
_cell.angle_gamma   90.00
#
_symmetry.space_group_name_H-M   'P 1'
#
loop_
_entity.id
_entity.type
_entity.pdbx_description
1 polymer ?
#
loop_
_entity_poly.entity_id
_entity_poly.type
_entity_poly.pdbx_seq_one_letter_code
_entity_poly.pdbx_strand_id
1 'polypeptide(L)' 'MNMLRVWPIVCQFGVGAVLCLVGIWAGFRGGYLNLRIAEDRRLLVTLIAGYLLLLAGACVFTFLSTHWAEGGAR' A
#
# COMPACT_ATOMS: atom_id res chain seq x y z
N MET A 1 -17.45 5.75 -14.87
CA MET A 1 -16.48 5.22 -13.88
C MET A 1 -16.50 6.16 -12.68
N ASN A 2 -16.90 5.72 -11.49
CA ASN A 2 -17.02 6.59 -10.30
C ASN A 2 -15.64 7.04 -9.80
N MET A 3 -15.04 8.05 -10.43
CA MET A 3 -13.73 8.62 -10.06
C MET A 3 -13.72 9.14 -8.61
N LEU A 4 -14.87 9.53 -8.07
CA LEU A 4 -15.07 9.95 -6.68
C LEU A 4 -14.76 8.86 -5.64
N ARG A 5 -14.85 7.58 -6.00
CA ARG A 5 -14.55 6.46 -5.07
C ARG A 5 -13.10 5.99 -5.15
N VAL A 6 -12.47 6.12 -6.33
CA VAL A 6 -11.07 5.76 -6.54
C VAL A 6 -10.13 6.79 -5.95
N TRP A 7 -10.52 8.07 -6.01
CA TRP A 7 -9.73 9.20 -5.50
C TRP A 7 -9.28 9.07 -4.03
N PRO A 8 -10.15 8.74 -3.04
CA PRO A 8 -9.72 8.58 -1.66
C PRO A 8 -8.73 7.43 -1.45
N ILE A 9 -8.83 6.35 -2.22
CA ILE A 9 -7.88 5.22 -2.16
C ILE A 9 -6.52 5.66 -2.69
N VAL A 10 -6.51 6.38 -3.82
CA VAL A 10 -5.28 6.93 -4.39
C VAL A 10 -4.63 7.94 -3.45
N CYS A 11 -5.41 8.79 -2.76
CA CYS A 11 -4.86 9.68 -1.75
C CYS A 11 -4.30 8.92 -0.53
N GLN A 12 -5.05 7.96 0.02
CA GLN A 12 -4.66 7.28 1.26
C GLN A 12 -3.46 6.34 1.05
N PHE A 13 -3.49 5.52 0.00
CA PHE A 13 -2.35 4.68 -0.37
C PHE A 13 -1.23 5.50 -0.98
N GLY A 14 -1.51 6.51 -1.81
CA GLY A 14 -0.48 7.38 -2.37
C GLY A 14 0.36 8.09 -1.30
N VAL A 15 -0.28 8.65 -0.26
CA VAL A 15 0.42 9.24 0.88
C VAL A 15 1.18 8.16 1.67
N GLY A 16 0.61 6.97 1.85
CA GLY A 16 1.30 5.83 2.46
C GLY A 16 2.55 5.37 1.70
N ALA A 17 2.52 5.35 0.37
CA ALA A 17 3.67 5.05 -0.48
C ALA A 17 4.78 6.10 -0.35
N VAL A 18 4.41 7.38 -0.32
CA VAL A 18 5.37 8.47 -0.11
C VAL A 18 6.02 8.35 1.26
N LEU A 19 5.25 8.07 2.31
CA LEU A 19 5.80 7.85 3.66
C LEU A 19 6.71 6.62 3.73
N CYS A 20 6.35 5.51 3.07
CA CYS A 20 7.22 4.33 2.97
C CYS A 20 8.52 4.65 2.24
N LEU A 21 8.47 5.39 1.13
CA LEU A 21 9.66 5.84 0.39
C LEU A 21 10.56 6.73 1.24
N VAL A 22 9.99 7.68 1.98
CA VAL A 22 10.74 8.54 2.89
C VAL A 22 11.36 7.74 4.04
N GLY A 23 10.65 6.76 4.59
CA GLY A 23 11.18 5.84 5.61
C GLY A 23 12.34 4.99 5.11
N ILE A 24 12.22 4.41 3.91
CA ILE A 24 13.30 3.65 3.25
C ILE A 24 14.49 4.57 2.98
N TRP A 25 14.25 5.79 2.49
CA TRP A 25 15.31 6.76 2.21
C TRP A 25 16.04 7.22 3.47
N ALA A 26 15.31 7.49 4.56
CA ALA A 26 15.89 7.81 5.86
C ALA A 26 16.71 6.64 6.43
N GLY A 27 16.21 5.41 6.32
CA GLY A 27 16.93 4.20 6.74
C GLY A 27 18.22 3.97 5.95
N PHE A 28 18.21 4.29 4.65
CA PHE A 28 19.40 4.26 3.80
C PHE A 28 20.42 5.32 4.20
N ARG A 29 19.96 6.56 4.40
CA ARG A 29 20.83 7.71 4.71
C ARG A 29 21.42 7.64 6.11
N GLY A 30 20.72 6.99 7.04
CA GLY A 30 21.22 6.69 8.38
C GLY A 30 22.21 5.52 8.46
N GLY A 31 22.50 4.84 7.33
CA GLY A 31 23.40 3.67 7.30
C GLY A 31 22.85 2.42 7.99
N TYR A 32 21.58 2.44 8.42
CA TYR A 32 20.92 1.35 9.13
C TYR A 32 20.40 0.27 8.19
N LEU A 33 20.15 0.62 6.91
CA LEU A 33 19.63 -0.28 5.90
C LEU A 33 20.73 -0.59 4.87
N ASN A 34 21.40 -1.73 5.02
CA ASN A 34 22.47 -2.13 4.12
C ASN A 34 21.98 -3.20 3.14
N LEU A 35 21.68 -2.80 1.90
CA LEU A 35 21.22 -3.71 0.83
C LEU A 35 22.18 -4.86 0.50
N ARG A 36 23.43 -4.81 0.96
CA ARG A 36 24.39 -5.93 0.84
C ARG A 36 24.14 -7.05 1.85
N ILE A 37 23.41 -6.79 2.94
CA ILE A 37 23.08 -7.77 3.96
C ILE A 37 21.73 -8.41 3.61
N ALA A 38 21.70 -9.74 3.51
CA ALA A 38 20.51 -10.48 3.10
C ALA A 38 19.33 -10.31 4.07
N GLU A 39 19.61 -10.10 5.36
CA GLU A 39 18.63 -9.83 6.43
C GLU A 39 17.86 -8.52 6.19
N ASP A 40 18.57 -7.41 5.93
CA ASP A 40 17.95 -6.10 5.67
C ASP A 40 17.10 -6.12 4.40
N ARG A 41 17.56 -6.86 3.38
CA ARG A 41 16.81 -7.04 2.15
C ARG A 41 15.49 -7.79 2.40
N ARG A 42 15.47 -8.78 3.32
CA ARG A 42 14.23 -9.47 3.72
C ARG A 42 13.27 -8.52 4.43
N LEU A 43 13.76 -7.66 5.33
CA LEU A 43 12.91 -6.66 5.99
C LEU A 43 12.27 -5.70 4.98
N LEU A 44 13.06 -5.21 4.03
CA LEU A 44 12.58 -4.36 2.94
C LEU A 44 11.51 -5.06 2.09
N VAL A 45 11.76 -6.31 1.71
CA VAL A 45 10.81 -7.12 0.93
C VAL A 45 9.53 -7.38 1.72
N THR A 46 9.60 -7.68 3.01
CA THR A 46 8.42 -7.85 3.87
C THR A 46 7.60 -6.57 3.98
N LEU A 47 8.27 -5.41 4.08
CA LEU A 47 7.59 -4.11 4.17
C LEU A 47 6.88 -3.75 2.86
N ILE A 48 7.54 -3.95 1.72
CA ILE A 48 6.94 -3.76 0.38
C ILE A 48 5.79 -4.76 0.16
N ALA A 49 5.99 -6.03 0.52
CA ALA A 49 4.98 -7.07 0.38
C ALA A 49 3.74 -6.77 1.23
N GLY A 50 3.92 -6.35 2.49
CA GLY A 50 2.83 -5.93 3.38
C GLY A 50 2.05 -4.74 2.84
N TYR A 51 2.76 -3.73 2.30
CA TYR A 51 2.13 -2.57 1.66
C TYR A 51 1.30 -2.98 0.43
N LEU A 52 1.84 -3.84 -0.45
CA LEU A 52 1.13 -4.33 -1.63
C LEU A 52 -0.08 -5.20 -1.26
N LEU A 53 0.02 -6.01 -0.19
CA LEU A 53 -1.06 -6.85 0.29
C LEU A 53 -2.21 -5.97 0.83
N LEU A 54 -1.91 -4.94 1.61
CA LEU A 54 -2.90 -3.96 2.08
C LEU A 54 -3.55 -3.21 0.91
N LEU A 55 -2.77 -2.80 -0.09
CA LEU A 55 -3.28 -2.16 -1.30
C LEU A 55 -4.23 -3.08 -2.08
N ALA A 56 -3.84 -4.34 -2.28
CA ALA A 56 -4.67 -5.34 -2.91
C ALA A 56 -5.97 -5.57 -2.12
N GLY A 57 -5.89 -5.67 -0.80
CA GLY A 57 -7.05 -5.79 0.09
C GLY A 57 -8.01 -4.62 -0.06
N ALA A 58 -7.52 -3.38 -0.04
CA ALA A 58 -8.34 -2.19 -0.23
C ALA A 58 -8.97 -2.10 -1.62
N CYS A 59 -8.24 -2.49 -2.67
CA CYS A 59 -8.78 -2.61 -4.02
C CYS A 59 -9.92 -3.64 -4.06
N VAL A 60 -9.68 -4.85 -3.55
CA VAL A 60 -10.71 -5.91 -3.48
C VAL A 60 -11.91 -5.42 -2.70
N PHE A 61 -11.74 -4.78 -1.55
CA PHE A 61 -12.85 -4.26 -0.74
C PHE A 61 -13.65 -3.19 -1.48
N THR A 62 -13.00 -2.32 -2.25
CA THR A 62 -13.67 -1.26 -3.02
C THR A 62 -14.49 -1.82 -4.19
N PHE A 63 -13.95 -2.80 -4.91
CA PHE A 63 -14.68 -3.44 -6.01
C PHE A 63 -15.74 -4.42 -5.51
N LEU A 64 -15.47 -5.18 -4.45
CA LEU A 64 -16.41 -6.12 -3.84
C LEU A 64 -17.56 -5.37 -3.15
N SER A 65 -17.30 -4.28 -2.43
CA SER A 65 -18.36 -3.45 -1.84
C SER A 65 -19.33 -2.87 -2.88
N THR A 66 -18.89 -2.69 -4.13
CA THR A 66 -19.79 -2.31 -5.23
C THR A 66 -20.79 -3.43 -5.53
N HIS A 67 -20.35 -4.70 -5.58
CA HIS A 67 -21.25 -5.84 -5.73
C HIS A 67 -22.20 -6.03 -4.53
N TRP A 68 -21.75 -5.79 -3.30
CA TRP A 68 -22.61 -5.85 -2.11
C TRP A 68 -23.64 -4.69 -2.08
N ALA A 69 -23.25 -3.50 -2.53
CA ALA A 69 -24.16 -2.35 -2.60
C ALA A 69 -25.26 -2.52 -3.66
N GLU A 70 -24.98 -3.21 -4.76
CA GLU A 70 -25.98 -3.55 -5.79
C GLU A 70 -26.94 -4.66 -5.34
N GLY A 71 -26.48 -5.57 -4.46
CA GLY A 71 -27.31 -6.66 -3.91
C GLY A 71 -28.35 -6.24 -2.86
N GLY A 72 -28.26 -5.03 -2.31
CA GLY A 72 -29.18 -4.51 -1.29
C GLY A 72 -30.33 -3.65 -1.83
N ALA A 73 -30.42 -3.46 -3.16
CA ALA A 73 -31.45 -2.65 -3.81
C ALA A 73 -32.66 -3.50 -4.26
N ARG A 74 -33.14 -4.40 -3.41
CA ARG A 74 -34.43 -5.08 -3.56
C ARG A 74 -35.20 -5.06 -2.25
#